data_AF-A0A4R1RSF4-F1
#
_entry.id   AF-A0A4R1RSF4-F1
#
_cell.length_a   1.000
_cell.length_b   1.000
_cell.length_c   1.000
_cell.angle_alpha   90.00
_cell.angle_beta   90.00
_cell.angle_gamma   90.00
#
_symmetry.space_group_name_H-M   'P 1'
#
loop_
_entity.id
_entity.type
_entity.pdbx_description
1 polymer ?
#
loop_
_entity_poly.entity_id
_entity_poly.type
_entity_poly.pdbx_seq_one_letter_code
_entity_poly.pdbx_strand_id
1 'polypeptide(L)'
;MERTNFGNFRKTHLLGTNNLFNEFMRAFDLPVLRYMFNEGNMVGEEVRDYYEINEPGQKFLLNLKEGLAVFKEDYYAKKSAIDIAERINLDVDMVYPYVKNRTYSSDGYHKRPVDTKTPFNDFDKNSGVHYLSSFQILKDIQMDIRFETLKK
;
A
#
# COMPACT_ATOMS: atom_id res chain seq x y z
N MET A 1 12.69 -27.62 -1.08
CA MET A 1 11.97 -26.56 -0.34
C MET A 1 10.51 -26.69 -0.72
N GLU A 2 9.63 -26.88 0.27
CA GLU A 2 8.19 -26.90 0.01
C GLU A 2 7.75 -25.51 -0.46
N ARG A 3 6.91 -25.50 -1.49
CA ARG A 3 6.35 -24.29 -2.09
C ARG A 3 4.84 -24.45 -2.15
N THR A 4 4.15 -23.34 -1.95
CA THR A 4 2.69 -23.29 -2.01
C THR A 4 2.28 -22.23 -3.00
N ASN A 5 1.21 -22.46 -3.74
CA ASN A 5 0.60 -21.41 -4.55
C ASN A 5 0.18 -20.22 -3.65
N PHE A 6 0.66 -19.02 -3.97
CA PHE A 6 0.43 -17.81 -3.19
C PHE A 6 -1.05 -17.44 -3.12
N GLY A 7 -1.78 -17.55 -4.23
CA GLY A 7 -3.22 -17.28 -4.27
C GLY A 7 -4.00 -18.14 -3.27
N ASN A 8 -3.66 -19.43 -3.16
CA ASN A 8 -4.23 -20.34 -2.18
C ASN A 8 -3.80 -19.99 -0.75
N PHE A 9 -2.50 -19.78 -0.52
CA PHE A 9 -1.98 -19.37 0.79
C PHE A 9 -2.69 -18.11 1.32
N ARG A 10 -2.79 -17.08 0.48
CA ARG A 10 -3.47 -15.82 0.82
C ARG A 10 -4.96 -16.04 1.12
N LYS A 11 -5.67 -16.83 0.31
CA LYS A 11 -7.08 -17.15 0.55
C LYS A 11 -7.30 -17.90 1.87
N THR A 12 -6.35 -18.71 2.31
CA THR A 12 -6.49 -19.46 3.57
C THR A 12 -6.07 -18.63 4.79
N HIS A 13 -4.95 -17.89 4.69
CA HIS A 13 -4.30 -17.28 5.86
C HIS A 13 -4.46 -15.76 5.93
N LEU A 14 -4.64 -15.08 4.80
CA LEU A 14 -4.67 -13.62 4.65
C LEU A 14 -6.00 -13.15 4.03
N LEU A 15 -7.12 -13.60 4.61
CA LEU A 15 -8.48 -13.41 4.08
C LEU A 15 -8.82 -11.94 3.76
N GLY A 16 -9.40 -11.72 2.56
CA GLY A 16 -9.93 -10.42 2.13
C GLY A 16 -8.86 -9.42 1.69
N THR A 17 -7.67 -9.87 1.30
CA THR A 17 -6.53 -9.00 0.94
C THR A 17 -6.26 -8.95 -0.58
N ASN A 18 -7.18 -9.48 -1.39
CA ASN A 18 -6.88 -9.79 -2.79
C ASN A 18 -6.39 -8.61 -3.64
N ASN A 19 -7.05 -7.45 -3.49
CA ASN A 19 -6.72 -6.23 -4.23
C ASN A 19 -5.87 -5.25 -3.39
N LEU A 20 -5.40 -5.68 -2.22
CA LEU A 20 -4.74 -4.83 -1.23
C LEU A 20 -3.27 -5.19 -1.05
N PHE A 21 -2.90 -6.43 -1.35
CA PHE A 21 -1.59 -6.97 -0.99
C PHE A 21 -0.42 -6.16 -1.60
N ASN A 22 -0.53 -5.78 -2.87
CA ASN A 22 0.47 -4.93 -3.52
C ASN A 22 0.49 -3.50 -2.93
N GLU A 23 -0.65 -2.94 -2.56
CA GLU A 23 -0.74 -1.64 -1.88
C GLU A 23 -0.02 -1.69 -0.51
N PHE A 24 -0.25 -2.75 0.26
CA PHE A 24 0.40 -2.97 1.56
C PHE A 24 1.91 -3.09 1.40
N MET A 25 2.37 -3.92 0.46
CA MET A 25 3.80 -4.06 0.18
C MET A 25 4.46 -2.74 -0.20
N ARG A 26 3.80 -1.94 -1.04
CA ARG A 26 4.28 -0.62 -1.45
C ARG A 26 4.36 0.35 -0.27
N ALA A 27 3.32 0.41 0.58
CA ALA A 27 3.27 1.31 1.72
C ALA A 27 4.42 1.09 2.71
N PHE A 28 4.88 -0.16 2.84
CA PHE A 28 5.90 -0.56 3.82
C PHE A 28 7.23 -1.02 3.20
N ASP A 29 7.45 -0.79 1.90
CA ASP A 29 8.64 -1.24 1.15
C ASP A 29 9.02 -2.72 1.36
N LEU A 30 8.04 -3.61 1.38
CA LEU A 30 8.27 -5.00 1.77
C LEU A 30 8.92 -5.84 0.65
N PRO A 31 9.98 -6.61 0.92
CA PRO A 31 10.70 -7.37 -0.10
C PRO A 31 10.06 -8.74 -0.42
N VAL A 32 8.71 -8.83 -0.46
CA VAL A 32 7.99 -10.12 -0.56
C VAL A 32 8.33 -10.89 -1.85
N LEU A 33 8.56 -10.19 -2.97
CA LEU A 33 8.89 -10.81 -4.25
C LEU A 33 10.15 -11.69 -4.19
N ARG A 34 11.06 -11.44 -3.24
CA ARG A 34 12.27 -12.26 -3.03
C ARG A 34 11.95 -13.69 -2.58
N TYR A 35 10.74 -13.93 -2.08
CA TYR A 35 10.27 -15.24 -1.63
C TYR A 35 9.39 -15.95 -2.66
N MET A 36 9.13 -15.30 -3.80
CA MET A 36 8.19 -15.78 -4.80
C MET A 36 8.89 -16.43 -5.99
N PHE A 37 8.16 -17.33 -6.64
CA PHE A 37 8.63 -18.08 -7.80
C PHE A 37 7.53 -18.13 -8.86
N ASN A 38 7.95 -18.12 -10.12
CA ASN A 38 7.09 -18.27 -11.28
C ASN A 38 7.72 -19.37 -12.15
N GLU A 39 7.06 -20.52 -12.30
CA GLU A 39 7.67 -21.68 -12.95
C GLU A 39 8.24 -21.33 -14.33
N GLY A 40 9.56 -21.52 -14.49
CA GLY A 40 10.28 -21.27 -15.74
C GLY A 40 10.37 -19.80 -16.18
N ASN A 41 9.87 -18.85 -15.38
CA ASN A 41 9.72 -17.45 -15.75
C ASN A 41 10.26 -16.51 -14.67
N MET A 42 10.55 -15.27 -15.04
CA MET A 42 10.88 -14.24 -14.06
C MET A 42 9.64 -13.85 -13.25
N VAL A 43 9.86 -13.52 -11.99
CA VAL A 43 8.88 -12.86 -11.12
C VAL A 43 8.79 -11.39 -11.56
N GLY A 44 7.57 -10.89 -11.75
CA GLY A 44 7.33 -9.51 -12.16
C GLY A 44 7.43 -8.52 -10.99
N GLU A 45 7.06 -7.27 -11.26
CA GLU A 45 7.14 -6.15 -10.31
C GLU A 45 6.05 -6.16 -9.22
N GLU A 46 5.02 -6.99 -9.39
CA GLU A 46 3.90 -7.10 -8.46
C GLU A 46 3.61 -8.55 -8.13
N VAL A 47 3.11 -8.77 -6.93
CA VAL A 47 2.69 -10.09 -6.48
C VAL A 47 1.45 -10.53 -7.26
N ARG A 48 1.47 -11.79 -7.72
CA ARG A 48 0.40 -12.43 -8.48
C ARG A 48 -0.03 -13.72 -7.80
N ASP A 49 -1.32 -14.01 -7.87
CA ASP A 49 -1.92 -15.21 -7.25
C ASP A 49 -1.36 -16.52 -7.80
N TYR A 50 -0.89 -16.52 -9.06
CA TYR A 50 -0.31 -17.71 -9.69
C TYR A 50 1.15 -17.98 -9.31
N TYR A 51 1.81 -17.06 -8.59
CA TYR A 51 3.16 -17.33 -8.07
C TYR A 51 3.14 -18.39 -6.98
N GLU A 52 4.26 -19.07 -6.83
CA GLU A 52 4.54 -19.89 -5.67
C GLU A 52 5.28 -19.06 -4.61
N ILE A 53 5.15 -19.43 -3.34
CA ILE A 53 5.88 -18.84 -2.22
C ILE A 53 6.58 -19.93 -1.40
N ASN A 54 7.85 -19.72 -1.07
CA ASN A 54 8.61 -20.64 -0.22
C ASN A 54 8.24 -20.50 1.27
N GLU A 55 8.63 -21.50 2.07
CA GLU A 55 8.35 -21.53 3.52
C GLU A 55 8.84 -20.28 4.28
N PRO A 56 10.06 -19.74 4.05
CA PRO A 56 10.48 -18.46 4.66
C PRO A 56 9.53 -17.30 4.34
N GLY A 57 9.08 -17.19 3.08
CA GLY A 57 8.10 -16.19 2.68
C GLY A 57 6.75 -16.37 3.35
N GLN A 58 6.28 -17.61 3.49
CA GLN A 58 5.03 -17.91 4.20
C GLN A 58 5.11 -17.45 5.67
N LYS A 59 6.19 -17.78 6.38
CA LYS A 59 6.42 -17.33 7.78
C LYS A 59 6.51 -15.81 7.87
N PHE A 60 7.23 -15.18 6.95
CA PHE A 60 7.33 -13.72 6.88
C PHE A 60 5.95 -13.07 6.76
N LEU A 61 5.09 -13.58 5.88
CA LEU A 61 3.74 -13.04 5.69
C LEU A 61 2.80 -13.32 6.87
N LEU A 62 2.92 -14.47 7.53
CA LEU A 62 2.15 -14.77 8.73
C LEU A 62 2.48 -13.80 9.87
N ASN A 63 3.75 -13.43 10.03
CA ASN A 63 4.18 -12.44 11.02
C ASN A 63 3.64 -11.02 10.74
N LEU A 64 3.25 -10.74 9.49
CA LEU A 64 2.67 -9.45 9.09
C LEU A 64 1.14 -9.45 9.09
N LYS A 65 0.50 -10.57 9.48
CA LYS A 65 -0.96 -10.75 9.35
C LYS A 65 -1.77 -9.67 10.07
N GLU A 66 -1.36 -9.31 11.29
CA GLU A 66 -2.03 -8.25 12.07
C GLU A 66 -1.85 -6.87 11.42
N GLY A 67 -0.63 -6.53 11.01
CA GLY A 67 -0.36 -5.27 10.30
C GLY A 67 -1.14 -5.16 8.98
N LEU A 68 -1.27 -6.27 8.24
CA LEU A 68 -2.07 -6.33 7.02
C LEU A 68 -3.56 -6.16 7.31
N ALA A 69 -4.07 -6.68 8.43
CA ALA A 69 -5.45 -6.47 8.85
C ALA A 69 -5.73 -5.00 9.20
N VAL A 70 -4.83 -4.36 9.96
CA VAL A 70 -4.92 -2.93 10.29
C VAL A 70 -4.86 -2.06 9.03
N PHE A 71 -3.97 -2.38 8.08
CA PHE A 71 -3.90 -1.68 6.81
C PHE A 71 -5.17 -1.87 5.97
N LYS A 72 -5.76 -3.07 5.98
CA LYS A 72 -7.02 -3.38 5.30
C LYS A 72 -8.18 -2.54 5.82
N GLU A 73 -8.35 -2.49 7.13
CA GLU A 73 -9.39 -1.68 7.77
C GLU A 73 -9.23 -0.22 7.39
N ASP A 74 -8.01 0.28 7.46
CA ASP A 74 -7.68 1.66 7.10
C ASP A 74 -7.89 1.96 5.61
N TYR A 75 -7.55 1.04 4.70
CA TYR A 75 -7.70 1.23 3.25
C TYR A 75 -9.16 1.27 2.81
N TYR A 76 -10.01 0.42 3.41
CA TYR A 76 -11.43 0.36 3.07
C TYR A 76 -12.30 1.37 3.83
N ALA A 77 -11.78 1.97 4.90
CA ALA A 77 -12.44 3.05 5.60
C ALA A 77 -12.68 4.26 4.68
N LYS A 78 -13.85 4.89 4.81
CA LYS A 78 -14.10 6.21 4.23
C LYS A 78 -13.50 7.25 5.17
N LYS A 79 -12.52 8.03 4.70
CA LYS A 79 -11.76 8.99 5.53
C LYS A 79 -11.60 10.33 4.83
N SER A 80 -11.68 11.41 5.59
CA SER A 80 -11.28 12.76 5.18
C SER A 80 -9.76 12.95 5.32
N ALA A 81 -9.24 14.06 4.78
CA ALA A 81 -7.84 14.43 5.00
C ALA A 81 -7.52 14.65 6.50
N ILE A 82 -8.49 15.11 7.29
CA ILE A 82 -8.36 15.31 8.75
C ILE A 82 -8.18 13.94 9.44
N ASP A 83 -9.05 12.97 9.16
CA ASP A 83 -8.96 11.63 9.76
C ASP A 83 -7.63 10.95 9.42
N ILE A 84 -7.15 11.15 8.18
CA ILE A 84 -5.86 10.64 7.73
C ILE A 84 -4.72 11.30 8.52
N ALA A 85 -4.74 12.63 8.64
CA ALA A 85 -3.72 13.41 9.34
C ALA A 85 -3.64 13.07 10.83
N GLU A 86 -4.78 12.94 11.51
CA GLU A 86 -4.86 12.50 12.91
C GLU A 86 -4.24 11.11 13.09
N ARG A 87 -4.59 10.16 12.21
CA ARG A 87 -4.09 8.77 12.29
C ARG A 87 -2.57 8.68 12.17
N ILE A 88 -1.95 9.50 11.32
CA ILE A 88 -0.50 9.47 11.07
C ILE A 88 0.25 10.55 11.84
N ASN A 89 -0.45 11.30 12.69
CA ASN A 89 0.10 12.36 13.53
C ASN A 89 0.88 13.42 12.74
N LEU A 90 0.25 13.96 11.69
CA LEU A 90 0.78 15.05 10.86
C LEU A 90 -0.22 16.20 10.74
N ASP A 91 0.25 17.35 10.29
CA ASP A 91 -0.62 18.48 9.97
C ASP A 91 -1.48 18.18 8.72
N VAL A 92 -2.75 18.57 8.76
CA VAL A 92 -3.68 18.40 7.63
C VAL A 92 -3.19 19.15 6.38
N ASP A 93 -2.51 20.29 6.54
CA ASP A 93 -1.98 21.07 5.42
C ASP A 93 -0.85 20.32 4.69
N MET A 94 -0.09 19.47 5.40
CA MET A 94 0.91 18.60 4.79
C MET A 94 0.28 17.39 4.08
N VAL A 95 -0.83 16.88 4.60
CA VAL A 95 -1.49 15.66 4.12
C VAL A 95 -2.36 15.94 2.90
N TYR A 96 -3.03 17.09 2.87
CA TYR A 96 -4.02 17.45 1.87
C TYR A 96 -3.53 17.33 0.42
N PRO A 97 -2.31 17.79 0.05
CA PRO A 97 -1.80 17.63 -1.32
C PRO A 97 -1.74 16.17 -1.78
N TYR A 98 -1.42 15.24 -0.88
CA TYR A 98 -1.30 13.81 -1.17
C TYR A 98 -2.65 13.09 -1.26
N VAL A 99 -3.64 13.56 -0.49
CA VAL A 99 -5.02 13.07 -0.58
C VAL A 99 -5.68 13.57 -1.88
N LYS A 100 -5.51 14.86 -2.20
CA LYS A 100 -6.08 15.51 -3.39
C LYS A 100 -5.43 15.04 -4.69
N ASN A 101 -4.10 15.02 -4.71
CA ASN A 101 -3.30 14.71 -5.88
C ASN A 101 -2.44 13.49 -5.59
N ARG A 102 -3.06 12.30 -5.44
CA ARG A 102 -2.30 11.05 -5.27
C ARG A 102 -1.33 10.90 -6.44
N THR A 103 -0.10 11.33 -6.22
CA THR A 103 0.98 11.37 -7.19
C THR A 103 2.10 10.58 -6.55
N TYR A 104 2.37 9.39 -7.09
CA TYR A 104 3.60 8.70 -6.78
C TYR A 104 4.76 9.63 -7.19
N SER A 105 5.77 9.72 -6.31
CA SER A 105 6.96 10.56 -6.46
C SER A 105 7.57 10.49 -7.87
N SER A 106 8.21 11.59 -8.28
CA SER A 106 8.74 11.81 -9.64
C SER A 106 9.74 10.75 -10.14
N ASP A 107 10.34 9.96 -9.25
CA ASP A 107 11.53 9.17 -9.56
C ASP A 107 11.32 7.65 -9.51
N GLY A 108 10.14 7.13 -9.87
CA GLY A 108 10.07 5.67 -10.01
C GLY A 108 8.85 5.02 -10.62
N TYR A 109 7.62 5.52 -10.44
CA TYR A 109 6.45 4.78 -10.92
C TYR A 109 5.34 5.75 -11.34
N HIS A 110 5.20 5.92 -12.65
CA HIS A 110 4.04 6.43 -13.38
C HIS A 110 3.16 7.43 -12.63
N LYS A 111 3.31 8.72 -12.94
CA LYS A 111 2.34 9.80 -12.67
C LYS A 111 1.01 9.57 -13.43
N ARG A 112 0.32 8.47 -13.16
CA ARG A 112 -1.13 8.44 -13.41
C ARG A 112 -1.76 8.75 -12.06
N PRO A 113 -2.50 9.87 -11.92
CA PRO A 113 -3.40 10.03 -10.79
C PRO A 113 -4.19 8.73 -10.71
N VAL A 114 -4.16 8.07 -9.55
CA VAL A 114 -5.21 7.08 -9.30
C VAL A 114 -6.48 7.91 -9.33
N ASP A 115 -7.38 7.60 -10.26
CA ASP A 115 -8.68 8.27 -10.38
C ASP A 115 -9.51 7.92 -9.14
N THR A 116 -9.18 8.55 -8.02
CA THR A 116 -10.08 8.63 -6.89
C THR A 116 -11.21 9.49 -7.39
N LYS A 117 -12.41 8.90 -7.48
CA LYS A 117 -13.64 9.63 -7.79
C LYS A 117 -13.95 10.59 -6.63
N THR A 118 -13.15 11.64 -6.48
CA THR A 118 -13.23 12.64 -5.43
C THR A 118 -13.68 13.96 -6.04
N PRO A 119 -14.86 14.47 -5.66
CA PRO A 119 -15.23 15.84 -5.96
C PRO A 119 -14.33 16.83 -5.21
N PHE A 120 -14.06 17.99 -5.80
CA PHE A 120 -13.10 19.04 -5.41
C PHE A 120 -13.17 19.59 -3.96
N ASN A 121 -14.15 19.19 -3.14
CA ASN A 121 -14.43 19.75 -1.80
C ASN A 121 -13.87 18.90 -0.65
N ASP A 122 -12.59 18.53 -0.73
CA ASP A 122 -11.90 17.62 0.20
C ASP A 122 -11.45 18.25 1.54
N PHE A 123 -12.01 19.41 1.91
CA PHE A 123 -11.73 20.11 3.19
C PHE A 123 -12.88 19.95 4.21
N ASP A 124 -13.95 19.24 3.85
CA ASP A 124 -15.05 18.91 4.76
C ASP A 124 -14.77 17.58 5.45
N LYS A 125 -14.98 17.48 6.77
CA LYS A 125 -15.00 16.19 7.50
C LYS A 125 -15.95 15.15 6.87
N ASN A 126 -16.95 15.61 6.11
CA ASN A 126 -17.88 14.75 5.39
C ASN A 126 -17.38 14.32 3.99
N SER A 127 -16.34 14.98 3.46
CA SER A 127 -15.62 14.55 2.26
C SER A 127 -14.77 13.35 2.61
N GLY A 128 -15.05 12.21 1.99
CA GLY A 128 -14.39 10.97 2.37
C GLY A 128 -14.05 10.14 1.15
N VAL A 129 -12.79 9.71 1.10
CA VAL A 129 -12.24 8.90 0.01
C VAL A 129 -12.26 7.43 0.44
N HIS A 130 -12.63 6.56 -0.50
CA HIS A 130 -12.48 5.11 -0.34
C HIS A 130 -11.20 4.61 -1.01
N TYR A 131 -10.67 3.48 -0.54
CA TYR A 131 -9.54 2.79 -1.15
C TYR A 131 -8.23 3.61 -1.11
N LEU A 132 -8.01 4.28 0.02
CA LEU A 132 -6.81 5.07 0.30
C LEU A 132 -6.38 4.84 1.75
N SER A 133 -5.21 4.24 1.93
CA SER A 133 -4.66 4.05 3.28
C SER A 133 -3.83 5.25 3.73
N SER A 134 -3.99 5.65 4.99
CA SER A 134 -3.19 6.69 5.62
C SER A 134 -1.70 6.30 5.67
N PHE A 135 -1.39 5.00 5.74
CA PHE A 135 -0.01 4.50 5.68
C PHE A 135 0.64 4.77 4.32
N GLN A 136 -0.13 4.78 3.23
CA GLN A 136 0.38 5.14 1.90
C GLN A 136 0.72 6.61 1.83
N ILE A 137 -0.17 7.46 2.36
CA ILE A 137 0.07 8.91 2.44
C ILE A 137 1.31 9.23 3.27
N LEU A 138 1.48 8.58 4.42
CA LEU A 138 2.66 8.73 5.25
C LEU A 138 3.94 8.36 4.49
N LYS A 139 3.91 7.27 3.74
CA LYS A 139 5.03 6.81 2.92
C LYS A 139 5.39 7.82 1.83
N ASP A 140 4.41 8.35 1.11
CA ASP A 140 4.64 9.34 0.05
C ASP A 140 5.29 10.62 0.61
N ILE A 141 4.75 11.15 1.71
CA ILE A 141 5.33 12.31 2.42
C ILE A 141 6.78 12.05 2.81
N GLN A 142 7.07 10.89 3.42
CA GLN A 142 8.42 10.54 3.83
C GLN A 142 9.40 10.43 2.66
N MET A 143 8.94 9.94 1.51
CA MET A 143 9.77 9.85 0.31
C MET A 143 10.11 11.22 -0.25
N ASP A 144 9.13 12.13 -0.34
CA ASP A 144 9.38 13.49 -0.82
C ASP A 144 10.35 14.25 0.10
N ILE A 145 10.20 14.13 1.42
CA ILE A 145 11.14 14.71 2.38
C ILE A 145 12.56 14.18 2.16
N ARG A 146 12.72 12.88 1.93
CA ARG A 146 14.03 12.27 1.66
C ARG A 146 14.63 12.82 0.36
N PHE A 147 13.85 12.90 -0.71
CA PHE A 147 14.35 13.41 -2.00
C PHE A 147 14.72 14.89 -1.94
N GLU A 148 13.90 15.73 -1.32
CA GLU A 148 14.22 17.15 -1.14
C GLU A 148 15.45 17.36 -0.25
N THR A 149 15.73 16.43 0.67
CA THR A 149 16.98 16.46 1.45
C THR A 149 18.19 16.13 0.60
N LEU A 150 18.10 15.15 -0.32
CA LEU A 150 19.21 14.74 -1.19
C LEU A 150 19.57 15.76 -2.29
N LYS A 151 18.62 16.62 -2.67
CA LYS A 151 18.84 17.67 -3.70
C LYS A 151 19.58 18.90 -3.19
N LYS A 152 19.71 19.06 -1.87
CA LYS A 152 20.40 20.18 -1.21
C LYS A 152 21.88 19.86 -1.03
#